data_AF-K0S787-F1
#
_entry.id   AF-K0S787-F1
#
_cell.length_a   1.000
_cell.length_b   1.000
_cell.length_c   1.000
_cell.angle_alpha   90.00
_cell.angle_beta   90.00
_cell.angle_gamma   90.00
#
_symmetry.space_group_name_H-M   'P 1'
#
loop_
_entity.id
_entity.type
_entity.pdbx_description
1 polymer ?
#
loop_
_entity_poly.entity_id
_entity_poly.type
_entity_poly.pdbx_seq_one_letter_code
_entity_poly.pdbx_strand_id
1 'polypeptide(L)'
;MVRFVEMNPVWNVTVWDDDDMDGIIRRGAEEGIISREECEVLVGNGTGSTAAHPVERSDLARMLIIYLHGGMYVDVDAIVNPRNFDEVFTPTVKMCLPSFLSTNFAQSLLCSSPGNFLYLKTIREMSAIRMGTPESEGKEKDKDGAEYRPPLERREGWASRQGLFSMGPPTYNRVVFRLFFGMSISGGSPGLDLAREGNWTFDDVLFEIDHQAGDLVATGNFVDKCDSFVSRPFEGCKRWSRHTLYRLYGMGGWGDAVDEVWRKAEEKERNATMVPRVIVTYHPDASRLPSNVYKNVGRLAKGWTHLVYDDANATAFLRDNFRPEYAELYESLLSDVNDKGTRRGTRADLLMYAHLYKRGGLWLDAHAQLRVNADGLLRRPRTVYAVRPDTLSRSKSGSSAPPLLALPSGHRLMLDLAERIVAAGESRDGGVKLDTGPSLLDEIRDESGAESAAQDIDANVRDEWSYRFLNEVCDDGTSAEMSSGECPRSDPDAGGGACCIVSDEDGRVVLRSMYANYPF
;
A
#
# COMPACT_ATOMS: atom_id res chain seq x y z
N MET A 1 24.61 -20.12 15.76
CA MET A 1 24.30 -21.46 16.31
C MET A 1 25.48 -22.11 17.05
N VAL A 2 26.71 -22.16 16.50
CA VAL A 2 27.88 -22.78 17.18
C VAL A 2 28.10 -22.27 18.61
N ARG A 3 28.12 -20.94 18.81
CA ARG A 3 28.21 -20.35 20.16
C ARG A 3 27.05 -20.71 21.08
N PHE A 4 25.83 -20.83 20.54
CA PHE A 4 24.63 -21.17 21.33
C PHE A 4 24.75 -22.56 21.96
N VAL A 5 25.25 -23.53 21.19
CA VAL A 5 25.53 -24.91 21.64
C VAL A 5 26.71 -24.92 22.61
N GLU A 6 27.81 -24.23 22.28
CA GLU A 6 29.01 -24.15 23.13
C GLU A 6 28.71 -23.58 24.53
N MET A 7 27.81 -22.61 24.61
CA MET A 7 27.46 -21.93 25.87
C MET A 7 26.42 -22.69 26.70
N ASN A 8 25.69 -23.63 26.09
CA ASN A 8 24.68 -24.44 26.76
C ASN A 8 24.99 -25.92 26.53
N PRO A 9 26.17 -26.42 26.95
CA PRO A 9 26.65 -27.76 26.58
C PRO A 9 25.82 -28.91 27.18
N VAL A 10 25.00 -28.61 28.19
CA VAL A 10 24.07 -29.58 28.80
C VAL A 10 22.72 -29.64 28.08
N TRP A 11 22.43 -28.65 27.22
CA TRP A 11 21.20 -28.60 26.44
C TRP A 11 21.39 -29.34 25.12
N ASN A 12 20.45 -30.24 24.81
CA ASN A 12 20.41 -30.87 23.49
C ASN A 12 19.81 -29.87 22.48
N VAL A 13 20.57 -29.56 21.44
CA VAL A 13 20.15 -28.60 20.41
C VAL A 13 19.88 -29.34 19.12
N THR A 14 18.64 -29.24 18.64
CA THR A 14 18.18 -29.82 17.38
C THR A 14 17.74 -28.71 16.44
N VAL A 15 18.15 -28.79 15.17
CA VAL A 15 17.62 -27.95 14.09
C VAL A 15 16.55 -28.74 13.38
N TRP A 16 15.38 -28.12 13.19
CA TRP A 16 14.25 -28.72 12.50
C TRP A 16 14.23 -28.19 11.07
N ASP A 17 14.31 -29.10 10.10
CA ASP A 17 14.13 -28.77 8.68
C ASP A 17 12.66 -28.92 8.24
N ASP A 18 12.42 -28.80 6.93
CA ASP A 18 11.07 -28.92 6.36
C ASP A 18 10.44 -30.31 6.59
N ASP A 19 11.23 -31.38 6.51
CA ASP A 19 10.73 -32.75 6.71
C ASP A 19 10.40 -32.98 8.19
N ASP A 20 11.22 -32.45 9.11
CA ASP A 20 10.96 -32.47 10.54
C ASP A 20 9.68 -31.70 10.89
N MET A 21 9.49 -30.50 10.31
CA MET A 21 8.27 -29.69 10.49
C MET A 21 7.02 -30.44 9.99
N ASP A 22 7.09 -31.05 8.82
CA ASP A 22 5.98 -31.85 8.30
C ASP A 22 5.72 -33.08 9.19
N GLY A 23 6.79 -33.70 9.71
CA GLY A 23 6.72 -34.81 10.65
C GLY A 23 5.94 -34.47 11.93
N ILE A 24 6.24 -33.34 12.59
CA ILE A 24 5.54 -32.95 13.82
C ILE A 24 4.08 -32.53 13.54
N ILE A 25 3.80 -31.94 12.39
CA ILE A 25 2.42 -31.62 11.98
C ILE A 25 1.61 -32.90 11.78
N ARG A 26 2.16 -33.90 11.06
CA ARG A 26 1.50 -35.22 10.89
C ARG A 26 1.25 -35.90 12.23
N ARG A 27 2.24 -35.88 13.12
CA ARG A 27 2.10 -36.41 14.47
C ARG A 27 0.98 -35.70 15.25
N GLY A 28 0.88 -34.37 15.14
CA GLY A 28 -0.22 -33.60 15.72
C GLY A 28 -1.60 -34.08 15.25
N ALA A 29 -1.72 -34.49 13.98
CA ALA A 29 -2.95 -35.05 13.44
C ALA A 29 -3.21 -36.49 13.90
N GLU A 30 -2.17 -37.32 14.00
CA GLU A 30 -2.25 -38.69 14.52
C GLU A 30 -2.70 -38.73 15.99
N GLU A 31 -2.20 -37.79 16.80
CA GLU A 31 -2.58 -37.63 18.20
C GLU A 31 -3.91 -36.89 18.40
N GLY A 32 -4.56 -36.44 17.31
CA GLY A 32 -5.86 -35.76 17.34
C GLY A 32 -5.82 -34.34 17.92
N ILE A 33 -4.64 -33.71 17.91
CA ILE A 33 -4.45 -32.30 18.32
C ILE A 33 -4.96 -31.36 17.24
N ILE A 34 -4.67 -31.68 15.98
CA ILE A 34 -5.23 -31.05 14.78
C ILE A 34 -6.00 -32.08 13.95
N SER A 35 -6.82 -31.62 13.00
CA SER A 35 -7.52 -32.56 12.12
C SER A 35 -6.61 -33.13 11.02
N ARG A 36 -6.97 -34.30 10.47
CA ARG A 36 -6.26 -34.86 9.30
C ARG A 36 -6.37 -33.96 8.07
N GLU A 37 -7.55 -33.38 7.86
CA GLU A 37 -7.80 -32.44 6.77
C GLU A 37 -6.90 -31.20 6.87
N GLU A 38 -6.75 -30.65 8.08
CA GLU A 38 -5.85 -29.54 8.34
C GLU A 38 -4.38 -29.89 8.09
N CYS A 39 -3.96 -31.10 8.45
CA CYS A 39 -2.63 -31.60 8.14
C CYS A 39 -2.41 -31.71 6.62
N GLU A 40 -3.39 -32.22 5.87
CA GLU A 40 -3.32 -32.31 4.40
C GLU A 40 -3.25 -30.93 3.75
N VAL A 41 -3.99 -29.95 4.31
CA VAL A 41 -3.89 -28.55 3.93
C VAL A 41 -2.47 -28.04 4.19
N LEU A 42 -1.88 -28.28 5.36
CA LEU A 42 -0.56 -27.73 5.69
C LEU A 42 0.60 -28.41 4.95
N VAL A 43 0.64 -29.73 4.95
CA VAL A 43 1.77 -30.53 4.48
C VAL A 43 1.63 -30.95 3.01
N GLY A 44 0.41 -30.87 2.46
CA GLY A 44 0.08 -31.47 1.18
C GLY A 44 -0.14 -32.98 1.30
N ASN A 45 -0.83 -33.56 0.32
CA ASN A 45 -1.19 -34.98 0.32
C ASN A 45 -0.47 -35.79 -0.79
N GLY A 46 0.49 -35.18 -1.50
CA GLY A 46 1.23 -35.81 -2.60
C GLY A 46 0.42 -36.03 -3.88
N THR A 47 -0.89 -35.73 -3.90
CA THR A 47 -1.79 -35.91 -5.06
C THR A 47 -2.01 -34.62 -5.87
N GLY A 48 -1.16 -33.61 -5.65
CA GLY A 48 -1.19 -32.33 -6.36
C GLY A 48 -1.63 -31.14 -5.52
N SER A 49 -2.01 -31.32 -4.25
CA SER A 49 -2.12 -30.18 -3.33
C SER A 49 -0.73 -29.67 -2.95
N THR A 50 -0.49 -28.39 -3.19
CA THR A 50 0.76 -27.74 -2.78
C THR A 50 0.73 -27.54 -1.26
N ALA A 51 1.81 -27.94 -0.58
CA ALA A 51 2.02 -27.64 0.83
C ALA A 51 1.87 -26.14 1.11
N ALA A 52 1.53 -25.80 2.34
CA ALA A 52 1.48 -24.43 2.79
C ALA A 52 2.86 -23.78 2.72
N HIS A 53 2.86 -22.45 2.66
CA HIS A 53 4.09 -21.67 2.75
C HIS A 53 4.89 -22.07 4.03
N PRO A 54 6.23 -22.22 3.96
CA PRO A 54 7.04 -22.65 5.11
C PRO A 54 6.80 -21.84 6.39
N VAL A 55 6.55 -20.53 6.26
CA VAL A 55 6.23 -19.65 7.41
C VAL A 55 4.97 -20.12 8.14
N GLU A 56 3.88 -20.40 7.42
CA GLU A 56 2.62 -20.87 8.02
C GLU A 56 2.81 -22.23 8.72
N ARG A 57 3.56 -23.14 8.07
CA ARG A 57 3.92 -24.44 8.67
C ARG A 57 4.73 -24.25 9.95
N SER A 58 5.74 -23.38 9.91
CA SER A 58 6.62 -23.11 11.05
C SER A 58 5.89 -22.50 12.25
N ASP A 59 4.88 -21.65 12.02
CA ASP A 59 4.05 -21.06 13.07
C ASP A 59 3.28 -22.13 13.86
N LEU A 60 2.70 -23.13 13.18
CA LEU A 60 2.05 -24.25 13.87
C LEU A 60 3.08 -25.23 14.45
N ALA A 61 4.12 -25.57 13.68
CA ALA A 61 5.12 -26.56 14.06
C ALA A 61 5.80 -26.18 15.37
N ARG A 62 6.19 -24.91 15.57
CA ARG A 62 6.81 -24.47 16.82
C ARG A 62 5.88 -24.62 18.03
N MET A 63 4.57 -24.42 17.86
CA MET A 63 3.59 -24.64 18.93
C MET A 63 3.44 -26.13 19.26
N LEU A 64 3.37 -26.98 18.23
CA LEU A 64 3.32 -28.44 18.39
C LEU A 64 4.60 -28.98 19.05
N ILE A 65 5.78 -28.49 18.65
CA ILE A 65 7.07 -28.88 19.24
C ILE A 65 7.07 -28.58 20.74
N ILE A 66 6.75 -27.33 21.13
CA ILE A 66 6.73 -26.96 22.55
C ILE A 66 5.64 -27.71 23.32
N TYR A 67 4.47 -27.95 22.72
CA TYR A 67 3.40 -28.70 23.38
C TYR A 67 3.77 -30.18 23.59
N LEU A 68 4.31 -30.86 22.57
CA LEU A 68 4.59 -32.30 22.60
C LEU A 68 5.90 -32.64 23.31
N HIS A 69 6.94 -31.82 23.15
CA HIS A 69 8.28 -32.09 23.66
C HIS A 69 8.68 -31.19 24.83
N GLY A 70 8.09 -30.00 24.93
CA GLY A 70 8.57 -28.95 25.83
C GLY A 70 9.95 -28.44 25.41
N GLY A 71 10.70 -27.93 26.39
CA GLY A 71 12.02 -27.35 26.16
C GLY A 71 11.92 -25.92 25.65
N MET A 72 12.85 -25.53 24.78
CA MET A 72 12.98 -24.17 24.25
C MET A 72 13.07 -24.20 22.72
N TYR A 73 12.26 -23.35 22.08
CA TYR A 73 12.29 -23.05 20.66
C TYR A 73 12.91 -21.67 20.46
N VAL A 74 13.69 -21.54 19.38
CA VAL A 74 14.38 -20.32 18.99
C VAL A 74 14.39 -20.25 17.47
N ASP A 75 13.99 -19.12 16.88
CA ASP A 75 14.16 -18.90 15.44
C ASP A 75 15.64 -18.97 15.05
N VAL A 76 15.94 -19.53 13.87
CA VAL A 76 17.32 -19.76 13.43
C VAL A 76 18.13 -18.45 13.29
N ASP A 77 17.45 -17.34 13.02
CA ASP A 77 18.02 -16.00 12.90
C ASP A 77 17.93 -15.18 14.20
N ALA A 78 17.40 -15.76 15.28
CA ALA A 78 17.39 -15.12 16.58
C ALA A 78 18.80 -15.02 17.16
N ILE A 79 19.12 -13.84 17.67
CA ILE A 79 20.37 -13.57 18.36
C ILE A 79 20.10 -13.79 19.84
N VAL A 80 20.64 -14.87 20.39
CA VAL A 80 20.52 -15.15 21.82
C VAL A 80 21.81 -14.74 22.52
N ASN A 81 21.66 -14.01 23.63
CA ASN A 81 22.79 -13.62 24.45
C ASN A 81 23.52 -14.81 25.07
N PRO A 82 24.81 -14.64 25.38
CA PRO A 82 25.62 -15.65 26.03
C PRO A 82 25.22 -15.78 27.50
N ARG A 83 24.17 -16.57 27.80
CA ARG A 83 23.78 -16.92 29.16
C ARG A 83 23.70 -18.42 29.31
N ASN A 84 24.15 -18.92 30.45
CA ASN A 84 23.92 -20.31 30.84
C ASN A 84 22.42 -20.47 31.13
N PHE A 85 21.75 -21.28 30.32
CA PHE A 85 20.32 -21.52 30.42
C PHE A 85 19.89 -22.18 31.73
N ASP A 86 20.77 -22.90 32.41
CA ASP A 86 20.45 -23.50 33.72
C ASP A 86 20.26 -22.44 34.81
N GLU A 87 20.82 -21.24 34.62
CA GLU A 87 20.60 -20.09 35.51
C GLU A 87 19.27 -19.39 35.24
N VAL A 88 18.67 -19.62 34.07
CA VAL A 88 17.40 -19.01 33.64
C VAL A 88 16.24 -19.98 33.88
N PHE A 89 16.38 -21.22 33.44
CA PHE A 89 15.33 -22.25 33.45
C PHE A 89 15.54 -23.20 34.63
N THR A 90 15.18 -22.72 35.82
CA THR A 90 15.17 -23.57 37.02
C THR A 90 13.96 -24.52 36.99
N PRO A 91 13.92 -25.60 37.79
CA PRO A 91 12.78 -26.53 37.84
C PRO A 91 11.42 -25.88 38.20
N THR A 92 11.43 -24.67 38.76
CA THR A 92 10.21 -23.92 39.08
C THR A 92 9.66 -23.17 37.87
N VAL A 93 10.48 -22.87 36.85
CA VAL A 93 10.03 -22.21 35.62
C VAL A 93 9.14 -23.15 34.81
N LYS A 94 7.89 -22.72 34.57
CA LYS A 94 6.90 -23.50 33.80
C LYS A 94 6.75 -23.02 32.36
N MET A 95 7.02 -21.74 32.12
CA MET A 95 6.88 -21.10 30.82
C MET A 95 7.71 -19.80 30.77
N CYS A 96 8.16 -19.42 29.58
CA CYS A 96 8.67 -18.08 29.32
C CYS A 96 7.81 -17.37 28.27
N LEU A 97 7.60 -16.08 28.49
CA LEU A 97 6.79 -15.20 27.64
C LEU A 97 7.66 -14.02 27.19
N PRO A 98 8.34 -14.13 26.03
CA PRO A 98 9.18 -13.06 25.57
C PRO A 98 8.37 -11.90 25.05
N SER A 99 8.63 -10.67 25.48
CA SER A 99 7.91 -9.49 24.99
C SER A 99 8.59 -8.88 23.77
N PHE A 100 7.77 -8.30 22.89
CA PHE A 100 8.16 -7.55 21.71
C PHE A 100 7.73 -6.09 21.89
N LEU A 101 8.71 -5.18 21.99
CA LEU A 101 8.50 -3.73 22.11
C LEU A 101 7.42 -3.34 23.13
N SER A 102 7.31 -4.09 24.24
CA SER A 102 6.32 -3.85 25.30
C SER A 102 4.84 -3.95 24.87
N THR A 103 4.57 -4.43 23.65
CA THR A 103 3.22 -4.42 23.06
C THR A 103 2.62 -5.82 23.00
N ASN A 104 3.44 -6.81 22.70
CA ASN A 104 3.04 -8.19 22.41
C ASN A 104 4.06 -9.17 23.01
N PHE A 105 3.76 -10.46 22.94
CA PHE A 105 4.69 -11.55 23.14
C PHE A 105 5.23 -12.05 21.79
N ALA A 106 6.56 -12.16 21.68
CA ALA A 106 7.25 -12.73 20.55
C ALA A 106 7.09 -14.26 20.52
N GLN A 107 7.04 -14.84 19.32
CA GLN A 107 7.07 -16.29 19.13
C GLN A 107 8.42 -16.81 18.61
N SER A 108 9.36 -15.89 18.34
CA SER A 108 10.72 -16.23 17.90
C SER A 108 11.54 -16.91 18.99
N LEU A 109 11.01 -16.95 20.21
CA LEU A 109 11.55 -17.65 21.36
C LEU A 109 10.37 -18.17 22.17
N LEU A 110 10.32 -19.47 22.47
CA LEU A 110 9.28 -20.07 23.30
C LEU A 110 9.95 -21.02 24.27
N CYS A 111 9.48 -21.10 25.51
CA CYS A 111 9.95 -22.13 26.44
C CYS A 111 8.79 -22.62 27.30
N SER A 112 8.67 -23.93 27.45
CA SER A 112 7.70 -24.52 28.37
C SER A 112 7.97 -26.00 28.67
N SER A 113 7.35 -26.51 29.74
CA SER A 113 7.18 -27.94 29.93
C SER A 113 6.20 -28.52 28.89
N PRO A 114 6.34 -29.80 28.48
CA PRO A 114 5.38 -30.44 27.59
C PRO A 114 3.98 -30.48 28.22
N GLY A 115 2.95 -30.52 27.37
CA GLY A 115 1.55 -30.60 27.79
C GLY A 115 0.95 -29.28 28.29
N ASN A 116 1.66 -28.15 28.17
CA ASN A 116 1.15 -26.87 28.64
C ASN A 116 -0.12 -26.46 27.86
N PHE A 117 -1.21 -26.28 28.60
CA PHE A 117 -2.55 -25.98 28.09
C PHE A 117 -2.63 -24.69 27.26
N LEU A 118 -1.77 -23.69 27.52
CA LEU A 118 -1.74 -22.48 26.70
C LEU A 118 -1.48 -22.83 25.23
N TYR A 119 -0.44 -23.62 24.95
CA TYR A 119 -0.06 -23.96 23.58
C TYR A 119 -1.14 -24.78 22.90
N LEU A 120 -1.77 -25.72 23.62
CA LEU A 120 -2.92 -26.47 23.09
C LEU A 120 -4.08 -25.54 22.71
N LYS A 121 -4.37 -24.54 23.54
CA LYS A 121 -5.44 -23.56 23.27
C LYS A 121 -5.07 -22.67 22.07
N THR A 122 -3.81 -22.24 21.97
CA THR A 122 -3.30 -21.52 20.80
C THR A 122 -3.45 -22.36 19.53
N ILE A 123 -3.00 -23.61 19.54
CA ILE A 123 -3.11 -24.52 18.39
C ILE A 123 -4.57 -24.64 17.95
N ARG A 124 -5.50 -24.86 18.87
CA ARG A 124 -6.93 -24.99 18.56
C ARG A 124 -7.54 -23.73 17.94
N GLU A 125 -7.14 -22.55 18.40
CA GLU A 125 -7.59 -21.30 17.78
C GLU A 125 -6.99 -21.09 16.40
N MET A 126 -5.71 -21.41 16.22
CA MET A 126 -5.06 -21.39 14.90
C MET A 126 -5.79 -22.34 13.93
N SER A 127 -6.14 -23.55 14.39
CA SER A 127 -6.92 -24.52 13.63
C SER A 127 -8.31 -24.01 13.28
N ALA A 128 -9.00 -23.38 14.24
CA ALA A 128 -10.32 -22.83 14.01
C ALA A 128 -10.33 -21.75 12.92
N ILE A 129 -9.33 -20.85 12.96
CA ILE A 129 -9.14 -19.80 11.94
C ILE A 129 -8.82 -20.43 10.58
N ARG A 130 -7.88 -21.38 10.56
CA ARG A 130 -7.42 -22.03 9.32
C ARG A 130 -8.53 -22.80 8.61
N MET A 131 -9.31 -23.55 9.39
CA MET A 131 -10.37 -24.42 8.89
C MET A 131 -11.72 -23.71 8.73
N GLY A 132 -11.78 -22.40 8.98
CA GLY A 132 -12.99 -21.60 8.77
C GLY A 132 -14.14 -21.96 9.72
N THR A 133 -13.85 -22.61 10.86
CA THR A 133 -14.91 -22.93 11.82
C THR A 133 -15.48 -21.63 12.40
N PRO A 134 -16.81 -21.45 12.47
CA PRO A 134 -17.41 -20.25 13.00
C PRO A 134 -16.97 -20.04 14.46
N GLU A 135 -16.22 -18.97 14.74
CA GLU A 135 -16.08 -18.50 16.11
C GLU A 135 -17.46 -18.01 16.58
N SER A 136 -18.18 -18.83 17.35
CA SER A 136 -18.81 -18.35 18.58
C SER A 136 -19.30 -19.48 19.48
N GLU A 137 -18.43 -19.95 20.39
CA GLU A 137 -18.86 -20.01 21.79
C GLU A 137 -18.91 -18.56 22.29
N GLY A 138 -20.09 -17.93 22.29
CA GLY A 138 -20.29 -16.66 23.03
C GLY A 138 -20.95 -15.47 22.31
N LYS A 139 -21.41 -15.59 21.06
CA LYS A 139 -22.35 -14.63 20.47
C LYS A 139 -23.63 -15.37 20.11
N GLU A 140 -24.75 -14.87 20.62
CA GLU A 140 -26.08 -15.34 20.27
C GLU A 140 -26.20 -15.41 18.74
N LYS A 141 -26.85 -16.47 18.27
CA LYS A 141 -27.17 -16.66 16.86
C LYS A 141 -27.92 -15.43 16.35
N ASP A 142 -27.36 -14.73 15.37
CA ASP A 142 -28.16 -13.86 14.53
C ASP A 142 -29.18 -14.73 13.77
N LYS A 143 -30.39 -14.21 13.61
CA LYS A 143 -31.59 -14.92 13.18
C LYS A 143 -31.56 -15.45 11.72
N ASP A 144 -30.45 -15.25 10.99
CA ASP A 144 -30.41 -15.36 9.52
C ASP A 144 -29.43 -16.41 8.94
N GLY A 145 -28.93 -17.37 9.72
CA GLY A 145 -28.26 -18.57 9.16
C GLY A 145 -26.82 -18.35 8.68
N ALA A 146 -25.86 -18.48 9.59
CA ALA A 146 -24.44 -18.32 9.30
C ALA A 146 -23.93 -19.32 8.23
N GLU A 147 -23.29 -18.77 7.21
CA GLU A 147 -22.68 -19.46 6.07
C GLU A 147 -21.40 -20.19 6.51
N TYR A 148 -21.31 -21.49 6.22
CA TYR A 148 -20.07 -22.27 6.39
C TYR A 148 -18.96 -21.59 5.58
N ARG A 149 -17.89 -21.14 6.24
CA ARG A 149 -16.70 -20.66 5.53
C ARG A 149 -15.82 -21.88 5.24
N PRO A 150 -15.52 -22.20 3.97
CA PRO A 150 -14.55 -23.26 3.66
C PRO A 150 -13.17 -22.89 4.25
N PRO A 151 -12.25 -23.87 4.39
CA PRO A 151 -10.86 -23.60 4.73
C PRO A 151 -10.33 -22.42 3.89
N LEU A 152 -9.54 -21.53 4.50
CA LEU A 152 -9.09 -20.30 3.86
C LEU A 152 -8.60 -20.58 2.42
N GLU A 153 -9.32 -20.04 1.42
CA GLU A 153 -8.94 -20.24 0.01
C GLU A 153 -7.52 -19.75 -0.21
N ARG A 154 -6.62 -20.69 -0.54
CA ARG A 154 -5.23 -20.38 -0.84
C ARG A 154 -5.12 -19.96 -2.29
N ARG A 155 -4.78 -18.71 -2.54
CA ARG A 155 -4.39 -18.26 -3.87
C ARG A 155 -2.92 -18.63 -4.05
N GLU A 156 -2.63 -19.60 -4.91
CA GLU A 156 -1.26 -19.94 -5.32
C GLU A 156 -0.30 -20.21 -4.14
N GLY A 157 -0.79 -20.89 -3.10
CA GLY A 157 0.00 -21.22 -1.91
C GLY A 157 0.03 -20.16 -0.81
N TRP A 158 -0.71 -19.05 -0.96
CA TRP A 158 -0.84 -18.00 0.05
C TRP A 158 -2.29 -17.80 0.49
N ALA A 159 -2.55 -17.76 1.80
CA ALA A 159 -3.67 -16.98 2.32
C ALA A 159 -3.36 -15.49 2.08
N SER A 160 -4.37 -14.64 1.91
CA SER A 160 -4.16 -13.18 1.79
C SER A 160 -3.22 -12.67 2.89
N ARG A 161 -2.43 -11.61 2.65
CA ARG A 161 -1.43 -11.08 3.61
C ARG A 161 -1.94 -11.02 5.06
N GLN A 162 -3.22 -10.69 5.25
CA GLN A 162 -3.86 -10.61 6.57
C GLN A 162 -4.12 -11.99 7.23
N GLY A 163 -4.40 -13.03 6.45
CA GLY A 163 -4.67 -14.39 6.96
C GLY A 163 -3.44 -15.13 7.46
N LEU A 164 -2.26 -14.88 6.87
CA LEU A 164 -1.01 -15.49 7.34
C LEU A 164 -0.63 -14.98 8.74
N PHE A 165 -0.71 -13.66 8.95
CA PHE A 165 -0.36 -13.08 10.23
C PHE A 165 -1.39 -13.38 11.31
N SER A 166 -2.68 -13.52 11.00
CA SER A 166 -3.69 -13.82 12.02
C SER A 166 -3.47 -15.19 12.69
N MET A 167 -2.90 -16.16 11.98
CA MET A 167 -2.62 -17.50 12.52
C MET A 167 -1.33 -17.58 13.35
N GLY A 168 -0.46 -16.57 13.31
CA GLY A 168 0.82 -16.57 14.02
C GLY A 168 0.79 -15.76 15.34
N PRO A 169 1.59 -14.69 15.47
CA PRO A 169 1.70 -13.88 16.70
C PRO A 169 0.38 -13.37 17.31
N PRO A 170 -0.59 -12.82 16.55
CA PRO A 170 -1.86 -12.31 17.07
C PRO A 170 -2.67 -13.36 17.84
N THR A 171 -2.84 -14.57 17.30
CA THR A 171 -3.63 -15.63 17.96
C THR A 171 -2.98 -16.06 19.27
N TYR A 172 -1.66 -16.28 19.27
CA TYR A 172 -0.92 -16.59 20.50
C TYR A 172 -1.07 -15.49 21.55
N ASN A 173 -0.87 -14.24 21.15
CA ASN A 173 -1.06 -13.08 22.02
C ASN A 173 -2.46 -13.06 22.63
N ARG A 174 -3.50 -13.22 21.80
CA ARG A 174 -4.90 -13.29 22.25
C ARG A 174 -5.13 -14.37 23.29
N VAL A 175 -4.56 -15.56 23.09
CA VAL A 175 -4.66 -16.67 24.05
C VAL A 175 -3.92 -16.37 25.34
N VAL A 176 -2.69 -15.83 25.28
CA VAL A 176 -1.88 -15.45 26.45
C VAL A 176 -2.65 -14.42 27.30
N PHE A 177 -3.06 -13.31 26.69
CA PHE A 177 -3.79 -12.22 27.37
C PHE A 177 -5.08 -12.72 28.04
N ARG A 178 -5.85 -13.56 27.35
CA ARG A 178 -7.09 -14.10 27.91
C ARG A 178 -6.86 -15.08 29.05
N LEU A 179 -5.85 -15.97 28.96
CA LEU A 179 -5.63 -17.00 29.97
C LEU A 179 -4.93 -16.49 31.22
N PHE A 180 -3.92 -15.65 31.05
CA PHE A 180 -3.06 -15.20 32.16
C PHE A 180 -3.51 -13.88 32.77
N PHE A 181 -4.08 -13.00 31.95
CA PHE A 181 -4.44 -11.64 32.38
C PHE A 181 -5.97 -11.42 32.41
N GLY A 182 -6.76 -12.42 32.00
CA GLY A 182 -8.22 -12.30 31.92
C GLY A 182 -8.69 -11.25 30.91
N MET A 183 -7.82 -10.82 29.99
CA MET A 183 -8.07 -9.74 29.05
C MET A 183 -8.52 -10.28 27.68
N SER A 184 -9.58 -9.70 27.13
CA SER A 184 -10.03 -9.98 25.77
C SER A 184 -9.52 -8.89 24.83
N ILE A 185 -8.59 -9.25 23.95
CA ILE A 185 -8.02 -8.33 22.96
C ILE A 185 -8.55 -8.67 21.56
N SER A 186 -8.85 -7.64 20.77
CA SER A 186 -9.48 -7.79 19.45
C SER A 186 -8.53 -7.51 18.28
N GLY A 187 -7.42 -6.82 18.52
CA GLY A 187 -6.43 -6.44 17.52
C GLY A 187 -5.15 -7.29 17.50
N GLY A 188 -4.33 -7.06 16.46
CA GLY A 188 -3.01 -7.70 16.30
C GLY A 188 -1.91 -7.11 17.20
N SER A 189 -2.23 -6.14 18.04
CA SER A 189 -1.29 -5.48 18.94
C SER A 189 -1.94 -5.16 20.29
N PRO A 190 -2.15 -6.17 21.17
CA PRO A 190 -2.68 -6.02 22.52
C PRO A 190 -2.27 -4.75 23.27
N GLY A 191 -0.99 -4.40 23.27
CA GLY A 191 -0.51 -3.21 23.98
C GLY A 191 -1.08 -1.90 23.43
N LEU A 192 -1.38 -1.82 22.13
CA LEU A 192 -2.05 -0.66 21.54
C LEU A 192 -3.54 -0.62 21.90
N ASP A 193 -4.21 -1.77 21.94
CA ASP A 193 -5.63 -1.84 22.33
C ASP A 193 -5.80 -1.45 23.82
N LEU A 194 -4.93 -1.97 24.70
CA LEU A 194 -4.91 -1.63 26.12
C LEU A 194 -4.59 -0.15 26.37
N ALA A 195 -3.62 0.41 25.63
CA ALA A 195 -3.30 1.84 25.70
C ALA A 195 -4.49 2.72 25.26
N ARG A 196 -5.27 2.26 24.28
CA ARG A 196 -6.44 2.99 23.77
C ARG A 196 -7.66 2.91 24.68
N GLU A 197 -7.91 1.76 25.29
CA GLU A 197 -9.12 1.53 26.09
C GLU A 197 -8.95 1.93 27.57
N GLY A 198 -7.76 1.75 28.14
CA GLY A 198 -7.52 1.90 29.57
C GLY A 198 -6.93 3.23 30.02
N ASN A 199 -6.45 4.07 29.10
CA ASN A 199 -5.56 5.21 29.42
C ASN A 199 -4.25 4.76 30.09
N TRP A 200 -3.81 3.53 29.80
CA TRP A 200 -2.57 2.95 30.34
C TRP A 200 -1.41 3.38 29.46
N THR A 201 -0.30 3.78 30.08
CA THR A 201 0.96 3.93 29.37
C THR A 201 1.56 2.54 29.08
N PHE A 202 2.50 2.46 28.14
CA PHE A 202 3.23 1.21 27.89
C PHE A 202 3.98 0.70 29.13
N ASP A 203 4.44 1.61 29.99
CA ASP A 203 5.10 1.26 31.25
C ASP A 203 4.11 0.66 32.25
N ASP A 204 2.85 1.11 32.27
CA ASP A 204 1.80 0.55 33.12
C ASP A 204 1.45 -0.89 32.71
N VAL A 205 1.36 -1.17 31.40
CA VAL A 205 1.11 -2.53 30.87
C VAL A 205 2.27 -3.46 31.26
N LEU A 206 3.52 -3.01 31.13
CA LEU A 206 4.69 -3.79 31.53
C LEU A 206 4.75 -4.01 33.04
N PHE A 207 4.47 -2.98 33.83
CA PHE A 207 4.43 -3.08 35.28
C PHE A 207 3.38 -4.11 35.72
N GLU A 208 2.19 -4.09 35.12
CA GLU A 208 1.15 -5.05 35.46
C GLU A 208 1.50 -6.48 35.02
N ILE A 209 2.13 -6.63 33.84
CA ILE A 209 2.64 -7.93 33.39
C ILE A 209 3.71 -8.45 34.36
N ASP A 210 4.69 -7.64 34.73
CA ASP A 210 5.76 -8.00 35.66
C ASP A 210 5.20 -8.31 37.06
N HIS A 211 4.26 -7.49 37.54
CA HIS A 211 3.63 -7.63 38.84
C HIS A 211 2.76 -8.90 38.96
N GLN A 212 1.92 -9.16 37.96
CA GLN A 212 1.02 -10.32 37.97
C GLN A 212 1.76 -11.63 37.69
N ALA A 213 2.85 -11.60 36.93
CA ALA A 213 3.49 -12.81 36.46
C ALA A 213 4.48 -13.44 37.47
N GLY A 214 4.82 -12.76 38.57
CA GLY A 214 5.62 -13.34 39.66
C GLY A 214 7.04 -13.71 39.23
N ASP A 215 7.43 -14.99 39.31
CA ASP A 215 8.74 -15.52 38.87
C ASP A 215 8.89 -15.62 37.32
N LEU A 216 8.14 -14.82 36.58
CA LEU A 216 8.16 -14.85 35.12
C LEU A 216 9.44 -14.19 34.60
N VAL A 217 10.16 -14.93 33.76
CA VAL A 217 11.20 -14.33 32.92
C VAL A 217 10.51 -13.64 31.75
N ALA A 218 10.15 -12.37 31.93
CA ALA A 218 9.79 -11.49 30.81
C ALA A 218 11.01 -11.33 29.90
N THR A 219 10.82 -11.00 28.62
CA THR A 219 11.94 -10.63 27.75
C THR A 219 11.65 -9.34 27.02
N GLY A 220 12.63 -8.50 26.67
CA GLY A 220 12.34 -7.20 26.06
C GLY A 220 13.29 -6.92 24.91
N ASN A 221 12.75 -6.79 23.70
CA ASN A 221 13.51 -6.31 22.55
C ASN A 221 13.56 -4.77 22.57
N PHE A 222 14.39 -4.16 23.43
CA PHE A 222 14.65 -2.72 23.35
C PHE A 222 15.89 -2.47 22.49
N VAL A 223 15.84 -1.44 21.62
CA VAL A 223 16.90 -1.11 20.64
C VAL A 223 18.27 -0.85 21.30
N ASP A 224 18.27 -0.56 22.59
CA ASP A 224 19.39 -0.23 23.46
C ASP A 224 19.66 -1.27 24.57
N LYS A 225 18.81 -2.30 24.73
CA LYS A 225 19.01 -3.36 25.74
C LYS A 225 19.38 -4.67 25.07
N CYS A 226 20.24 -5.38 25.77
CA CYS A 226 20.95 -6.49 25.20
C CYS A 226 20.21 -7.81 25.31
N ASP A 227 19.32 -7.95 26.29
CA ASP A 227 18.79 -9.26 26.60
C ASP A 227 17.47 -9.55 25.89
N SER A 228 17.49 -10.62 25.10
CA SER A 228 16.31 -11.37 24.71
C SER A 228 15.65 -12.13 25.88
N PHE A 229 16.07 -11.86 27.13
CA PHE A 229 15.54 -12.32 28.42
C PHE A 229 15.71 -11.23 29.49
N VAL A 230 14.63 -10.64 30.04
CA VAL A 230 14.71 -9.72 31.19
C VAL A 230 15.22 -10.52 32.38
N SER A 231 16.53 -10.51 32.53
CA SER A 231 17.23 -11.15 33.63
C SER A 231 18.44 -10.30 33.98
N ARG A 232 18.17 -9.02 34.30
CA ARG A 232 19.14 -7.95 34.62
C ARG A 232 20.10 -7.63 33.45
N PRO A 233 20.45 -6.35 33.23
CA PRO A 233 21.40 -5.98 32.18
C PRO A 233 22.72 -6.75 32.32
N PHE A 234 23.16 -7.41 31.24
CA PHE A 234 24.47 -8.04 31.19
C PHE A 234 25.58 -7.05 30.80
N GLU A 235 26.65 -7.00 31.58
CA GLU A 235 27.83 -6.18 31.30
C GLU A 235 28.65 -6.79 30.15
N GLY A 236 28.91 -6.04 29.09
CA GLY A 236 29.74 -6.48 27.95
C GLY A 236 28.98 -6.91 26.68
N CYS A 237 27.68 -6.66 26.62
CA CYS A 237 26.92 -6.84 25.39
C CYS A 237 27.43 -5.98 24.22
N LYS A 238 27.38 -6.54 23.01
CA LYS A 238 27.70 -5.85 21.76
C LYS A 238 26.54 -5.97 20.80
N ARG A 239 26.11 -4.84 20.23
CA ARG A 239 25.16 -4.82 19.12
C ARG A 239 25.85 -5.28 17.85
N TRP A 240 25.28 -6.28 17.17
CA TRP A 240 25.75 -6.74 15.88
C TRP A 240 24.70 -6.39 14.82
N SER A 241 25.11 -5.85 13.69
CA SER A 241 24.20 -5.73 12.55
C SER A 241 23.88 -7.11 11.98
N ARG A 242 22.69 -7.25 11.38
CA ARG A 242 22.26 -8.47 10.68
C ARG A 242 23.33 -8.99 9.71
N HIS A 243 23.92 -8.11 8.89
CA HIS A 243 25.01 -8.46 7.97
C HIS A 243 26.25 -8.99 8.68
N THR A 244 26.61 -8.42 9.83
CA THR A 244 27.79 -8.89 10.58
C THR A 244 27.56 -10.30 11.11
N LEU A 245 26.34 -10.58 11.60
CA LEU A 245 25.96 -11.91 12.05
C LEU A 245 25.94 -12.92 10.91
N TYR A 246 25.27 -12.58 9.80
CA TYR A 246 25.23 -13.46 8.64
C TYR A 246 26.62 -13.76 8.10
N ARG A 247 27.53 -12.78 8.08
CA ARG A 247 28.94 -13.03 7.74
C ARG A 247 29.63 -13.97 8.72
N LEU A 248 29.47 -13.73 10.03
CA LEU A 248 30.08 -14.56 11.07
C LEU A 248 29.65 -16.03 11.00
N TYR A 249 28.43 -16.30 10.53
CA TYR A 249 27.86 -17.64 10.43
C TYR A 249 27.86 -18.21 9.02
N GLY A 250 28.56 -17.60 8.05
CA GLY A 250 28.60 -18.09 6.67
C GLY A 250 27.27 -17.95 5.90
N MET A 251 26.32 -17.19 6.42
CA MET A 251 25.00 -16.88 5.82
C MET A 251 25.02 -15.59 4.99
N GLY A 252 26.20 -15.03 4.67
CA GLY A 252 26.31 -13.77 3.93
C GLY A 252 25.49 -13.74 2.64
N GLY A 253 25.53 -14.84 1.86
CA GLY A 253 24.76 -14.96 0.62
C GLY A 253 23.24 -14.93 0.82
N TRP A 254 22.73 -15.35 1.98
CA TRP A 254 21.31 -15.24 2.31
C TRP A 254 20.92 -13.78 2.61
N GLY A 255 21.76 -13.06 3.36
CA GLY A 255 21.59 -11.63 3.59
C GLY A 255 21.51 -10.83 2.30
N ASP A 256 22.44 -11.08 1.39
CA ASP A 256 22.50 -10.41 0.08
C ASP A 256 21.26 -10.76 -0.78
N ALA A 257 20.83 -12.02 -0.77
CA ALA A 257 19.63 -12.45 -1.49
C ALA A 257 18.36 -11.79 -0.97
N VAL A 258 18.20 -11.70 0.36
CA VAL A 258 17.06 -11.02 1.00
C VAL A 258 17.06 -9.54 0.64
N ASP A 259 18.20 -8.86 0.74
CA ASP A 259 18.32 -7.45 0.40
C ASP A 259 18.01 -7.18 -1.07
N GLU A 260 18.42 -8.06 -1.99
CA GLU A 260 18.10 -7.94 -3.41
C GLU A 260 16.59 -8.12 -3.68
N VAL A 261 15.92 -9.04 -2.98
CA VAL A 261 14.46 -9.22 -3.08
C VAL A 261 13.73 -7.96 -2.60
N TRP A 262 14.13 -7.41 -1.45
CA TRP A 262 13.55 -6.16 -0.93
C TRP A 262 13.80 -4.99 -1.87
N ARG A 263 15.03 -4.82 -2.37
CA ARG A 263 15.38 -3.77 -3.33
C ARG A 263 14.53 -3.85 -4.60
N LYS A 264 14.30 -5.06 -5.14
CA LYS A 264 13.42 -5.26 -6.31
C LYS A 264 11.96 -4.93 -5.99
N ALA A 265 11.49 -5.28 -4.79
CA ALA A 265 10.14 -4.95 -4.34
C ALA A 265 9.95 -3.43 -4.20
N GLU A 266 10.89 -2.74 -3.55
CA GLU A 266 10.91 -1.28 -3.41
C GLU A 266 11.01 -0.59 -4.78
N GLU A 267 11.83 -1.10 -5.69
CA GLU A 267 11.95 -0.57 -7.05
C GLU A 267 10.65 -0.76 -7.85
N LYS A 268 10.00 -1.92 -7.72
CA LYS A 268 8.70 -2.19 -8.34
C LYS A 268 7.61 -1.27 -7.79
N GLU A 269 7.57 -1.07 -6.47
CA GLU A 269 6.61 -0.18 -5.81
C GLU A 269 6.88 1.29 -6.18
N ARG A 270 8.14 1.72 -6.16
CA ARG A 270 8.54 3.05 -6.63
C ARG A 270 8.15 3.26 -8.08
N ASN A 271 8.37 2.29 -8.97
CA ASN A 271 8.00 2.43 -10.38
C ASN A 271 6.48 2.42 -10.58
N ALA A 272 5.73 1.63 -9.80
CA ALA A 272 4.26 1.62 -9.83
C ALA A 272 3.65 2.94 -9.35
N THR A 273 4.42 3.69 -8.55
CA THR A 273 4.00 4.98 -8.00
C THR A 273 4.54 6.17 -8.79
N MET A 274 5.35 5.97 -9.83
CA MET A 274 5.75 7.05 -10.73
C MET A 274 4.67 7.30 -11.78
N VAL A 275 4.61 8.54 -12.30
CA VAL A 275 3.78 8.84 -13.47
C VAL A 275 4.28 8.00 -14.66
N PRO A 276 3.42 7.15 -15.27
CA PRO A 276 3.80 6.38 -16.45
C PRO A 276 4.29 7.27 -17.58
N ARG A 277 5.29 6.81 -18.35
CA ARG A 277 5.86 7.54 -19.49
C ARG A 277 4.96 7.51 -20.73
N VAL A 278 3.73 7.96 -20.55
CA VAL A 278 2.70 8.07 -21.59
C VAL A 278 2.17 9.49 -21.58
N ILE A 279 2.27 10.17 -22.72
CA ILE A 279 1.59 11.43 -22.97
C ILE A 279 0.30 11.13 -23.72
N VAL A 280 -0.80 11.65 -23.21
CA VAL A 280 -2.15 11.43 -23.73
C VAL A 280 -2.67 12.74 -24.26
N THR A 281 -3.11 12.74 -25.51
CA THR A 281 -3.74 13.91 -26.15
C THR A 281 -5.06 13.47 -26.76
N TYR A 282 -6.04 14.35 -26.76
CA TYR A 282 -7.35 14.09 -27.36
C TYR A 282 -7.64 15.07 -28.49
N HIS A 283 -8.11 14.56 -29.62
CA HIS A 283 -8.66 15.35 -30.71
C HIS A 283 -9.76 14.54 -31.43
N PRO A 284 -10.97 15.09 -31.70
CA PRO A 284 -12.08 14.35 -32.30
C PRO A 284 -11.72 13.48 -33.50
N ASP A 285 -10.79 13.98 -34.32
CA ASP A 285 -10.21 13.29 -35.46
C ASP A 285 -8.68 13.34 -35.37
N ALA A 286 -8.05 12.27 -34.91
CA ALA A 286 -6.59 12.22 -34.72
C ALA A 286 -5.80 12.50 -36.00
N SER A 287 -6.38 12.26 -37.19
CA SER A 287 -5.73 12.55 -38.47
C SER A 287 -5.59 14.06 -38.75
N ARG A 288 -6.41 14.87 -38.09
CA ARG A 288 -6.37 16.33 -38.14
C ARG A 288 -5.48 16.93 -37.05
N LEU A 289 -4.88 16.11 -36.18
CA LEU A 289 -3.96 16.60 -35.18
C LEU A 289 -2.70 17.17 -35.88
N PRO A 290 -2.34 18.43 -35.62
CA PRO A 290 -1.22 19.08 -36.28
C PRO A 290 0.13 18.38 -36.10
N SER A 291 0.93 18.32 -37.18
CA SER A 291 2.26 17.67 -37.14
C SER A 291 3.25 18.28 -36.14
N ASN A 292 3.08 19.57 -35.78
CA ASN A 292 3.89 20.24 -34.78
C ASN A 292 3.64 19.72 -33.36
N VAL A 293 2.45 19.19 -33.05
CA VAL A 293 2.15 18.50 -31.78
C VAL A 293 3.04 17.28 -31.62
N TYR A 294 3.03 16.39 -32.61
CA TYR A 294 3.88 15.20 -32.64
C TYR A 294 5.37 15.55 -32.60
N LYS A 295 5.81 16.58 -33.34
CA LYS A 295 7.21 17.05 -33.31
C LYS A 295 7.59 17.60 -31.94
N ASN A 296 6.69 18.33 -31.26
CA ASN A 296 6.95 18.88 -29.95
C ASN A 296 7.13 17.76 -28.90
N VAL A 297 6.19 16.82 -28.86
CA VAL A 297 6.25 15.65 -27.96
C VAL A 297 7.47 14.78 -28.27
N GLY A 298 7.71 14.42 -29.53
CA GLY A 298 8.86 13.60 -29.91
C GLY A 298 10.22 14.23 -29.58
N ARG A 299 10.30 15.57 -29.58
CA ARG A 299 11.53 16.29 -29.21
C ARG A 299 11.74 16.36 -27.69
N LEU A 300 10.69 16.61 -26.92
CA LEU A 300 10.79 16.93 -25.49
C LEU A 300 10.42 15.78 -24.55
N ALA A 301 9.80 14.72 -25.05
CA ALA A 301 9.44 13.52 -24.30
C ALA A 301 10.05 12.27 -24.96
N LYS A 302 11.37 12.32 -25.23
CA LYS A 302 12.07 11.20 -25.88
C LYS A 302 11.97 9.94 -25.01
N GLY A 303 11.50 8.84 -25.60
CA GLY A 303 11.28 7.58 -24.88
C GLY A 303 9.92 7.48 -24.18
N TRP A 304 9.07 8.51 -24.27
CA TRP A 304 7.68 8.43 -23.87
C TRP A 304 6.81 7.93 -25.03
N THR A 305 5.73 7.24 -24.70
CA THR A 305 4.69 6.89 -25.68
C THR A 305 3.75 8.08 -25.84
N HIS A 306 3.49 8.51 -27.08
CA HIS A 306 2.46 9.52 -27.35
C HIS A 306 1.19 8.82 -27.83
N LEU A 307 0.18 8.78 -26.98
CA LEU A 307 -1.13 8.20 -27.27
C LEU A 307 -2.11 9.32 -27.64
N VAL A 308 -2.66 9.26 -28.85
CA VAL A 308 -3.65 10.23 -29.33
C VAL A 308 -5.01 9.55 -29.44
N TYR A 309 -5.97 10.05 -28.67
CA TYR A 309 -7.36 9.61 -28.76
C TYR A 309 -8.13 10.41 -29.80
N ASP A 310 -8.91 9.70 -30.62
CA ASP A 310 -10.04 10.21 -31.40
C ASP A 310 -11.37 9.71 -30.80
N ASP A 311 -12.50 10.12 -31.37
CA ASP A 311 -13.81 9.76 -30.81
C ASP A 311 -14.07 8.24 -30.85
N ALA A 312 -13.51 7.53 -31.84
CA ALA A 312 -13.72 6.09 -32.00
C ALA A 312 -12.92 5.29 -30.97
N ASN A 313 -11.62 5.57 -30.84
CA ASN A 313 -10.76 4.86 -29.90
C ASN A 313 -11.00 5.28 -28.43
N ALA A 314 -11.53 6.49 -28.19
CA ALA A 314 -11.99 6.93 -26.87
C ALA A 314 -13.21 6.12 -26.41
N THR A 315 -14.22 6.00 -27.28
CA THR A 315 -15.41 5.17 -27.01
C THR A 315 -15.01 3.71 -26.75
N ALA A 316 -14.14 3.14 -27.57
CA ALA A 316 -13.64 1.77 -27.38
C ALA A 316 -12.94 1.61 -26.02
N PHE A 317 -12.05 2.55 -25.66
CA PHE A 317 -11.39 2.54 -24.37
C PHE A 317 -12.36 2.57 -23.19
N LEU A 318 -13.41 3.41 -23.25
CA LEU A 318 -14.41 3.48 -22.19
C LEU A 318 -15.20 2.16 -22.06
N ARG A 319 -15.64 1.57 -23.18
CA ARG A 319 -16.34 0.26 -23.20
C ARG A 319 -15.51 -0.86 -22.59
N ASP A 320 -14.22 -0.89 -22.90
CA ASP A 320 -13.35 -1.98 -22.47
C ASP A 320 -12.93 -1.89 -20.99
N ASN A 321 -13.06 -0.72 -20.37
CA ASN A 321 -12.45 -0.46 -19.06
C ASN A 321 -13.44 -0.01 -17.97
N PHE A 322 -14.64 0.44 -18.34
CA PHE A 322 -15.64 1.00 -17.45
C PHE A 322 -17.02 0.40 -17.69
N ARG A 323 -17.98 0.74 -16.83
CA ARG A 323 -19.38 0.30 -17.01
C ARG A 323 -19.98 0.91 -18.29
N PRO A 324 -21.00 0.26 -18.90
CA PRO A 324 -21.59 0.70 -20.17
C PRO A 324 -21.99 2.18 -20.19
N GLU A 325 -22.51 2.70 -19.07
CA GLU A 325 -23.00 4.09 -18.95
C GLU A 325 -21.94 5.14 -19.31
N TYR A 326 -20.65 4.85 -19.11
CA TYR A 326 -19.55 5.77 -19.46
C TYR A 326 -19.45 5.97 -20.99
N ALA A 327 -19.45 4.87 -21.72
CA ALA A 327 -19.37 4.89 -23.17
C ALA A 327 -20.68 5.44 -23.78
N GLU A 328 -21.83 5.05 -23.22
CA GLU A 328 -23.14 5.55 -23.65
C GLU A 328 -23.27 7.06 -23.47
N LEU A 329 -22.84 7.60 -22.32
CA LEU A 329 -22.80 9.06 -22.13
C LEU A 329 -21.85 9.70 -23.14
N TYR A 330 -20.64 9.18 -23.30
CA TYR A 330 -19.64 9.71 -24.24
C TYR A 330 -20.19 9.76 -25.67
N GLU A 331 -20.79 8.68 -26.16
CA GLU A 331 -21.43 8.62 -27.49
C GLU A 331 -22.61 9.59 -27.60
N SER A 332 -23.41 9.74 -26.54
CA SER A 332 -24.50 10.72 -26.54
C SER A 332 -23.99 12.16 -26.70
N LEU A 333 -22.79 12.47 -26.17
CA LEU A 333 -22.14 13.77 -26.33
C LEU A 333 -21.60 13.98 -27.76
N LEU A 334 -21.41 12.93 -28.56
CA LEU A 334 -21.00 13.04 -29.97
C LEU A 334 -22.15 13.46 -30.89
N SER A 335 -23.39 13.15 -30.52
CA SER A 335 -24.56 13.28 -31.43
C SER A 335 -24.96 14.73 -31.76
N ASP A 336 -24.42 15.73 -31.07
CA ASP A 336 -24.77 17.15 -31.24
C ASP A 336 -23.65 17.93 -31.93
N VAL A 337 -23.54 17.76 -33.25
CA VAL A 337 -22.47 18.30 -34.10
C VAL A 337 -22.46 19.84 -34.15
N ASN A 338 -23.52 20.51 -33.68
CA ASN A 338 -23.66 21.96 -33.71
C ASN A 338 -23.27 22.67 -32.40
N ASP A 339 -23.07 21.95 -31.29
CA ASP A 339 -22.61 22.54 -30.02
C ASP A 339 -21.08 22.64 -29.98
N LYS A 340 -20.56 23.81 -30.36
CA LYS A 340 -19.11 24.07 -30.46
C LYS A 340 -18.39 24.22 -29.12
N GLY A 341 -19.09 24.26 -27.98
CA GLY A 341 -18.47 24.67 -26.71
C GLY A 341 -18.53 23.61 -25.62
N THR A 342 -19.73 23.37 -25.08
CA THR A 342 -19.85 22.77 -23.74
C THR A 342 -19.68 21.25 -23.77
N ARG A 343 -20.38 20.56 -24.68
CA ARG A 343 -20.33 19.09 -24.78
C ARG A 343 -18.95 18.57 -25.20
N ARG A 344 -18.24 19.32 -26.05
CA ARG A 344 -16.89 18.97 -26.52
C ARG A 344 -15.87 19.00 -25.39
N GLY A 345 -15.99 19.93 -24.45
CA GLY A 345 -15.18 19.97 -23.23
C GLY A 345 -15.50 18.78 -22.34
N THR A 346 -16.77 18.57 -22.01
CA THR A 346 -17.18 17.49 -21.09
C THR A 346 -16.77 16.09 -21.55
N ARG A 347 -16.81 15.80 -22.86
CA ARG A 347 -16.31 14.51 -23.37
C ARG A 347 -14.80 14.36 -23.18
N ALA A 348 -14.02 15.43 -23.37
CA ALA A 348 -12.59 15.40 -23.15
C ALA A 348 -12.26 15.18 -21.67
N ASP A 349 -13.00 15.84 -20.77
CA ASP A 349 -12.86 15.70 -19.32
C ASP A 349 -13.17 14.28 -18.85
N LEU A 350 -14.30 13.70 -19.31
CA LEU A 350 -14.66 12.32 -19.01
C LEU A 350 -13.55 11.34 -19.42
N LEU A 351 -13.04 11.48 -20.65
CA LEU A 351 -11.98 10.64 -21.15
C LEU A 351 -10.67 10.84 -20.37
N MET A 352 -10.31 12.08 -20.05
CA MET A 352 -9.12 12.43 -19.29
C MET A 352 -9.13 11.73 -17.93
N TYR A 353 -10.19 11.95 -17.14
CA TYR A 353 -10.29 11.40 -15.80
C TYR A 353 -10.35 9.86 -15.82
N ALA A 354 -11.14 9.26 -16.72
CA ALA A 354 -11.19 7.82 -16.89
C ALA A 354 -9.82 7.23 -17.29
N HIS A 355 -9.11 7.87 -18.24
CA HIS A 355 -7.80 7.41 -18.67
C HIS A 355 -6.78 7.48 -17.52
N LEU A 356 -6.67 8.63 -16.88
CA LEU A 356 -5.68 8.85 -15.83
C LEU A 356 -5.94 7.96 -14.61
N TYR A 357 -7.20 7.68 -14.27
CA TYR A 357 -7.53 6.66 -13.28
C TYR A 357 -7.00 5.28 -13.69
N LYS A 358 -7.32 4.82 -14.90
CA LYS A 358 -7.03 3.43 -15.30
C LYS A 358 -5.54 3.19 -15.59
N ARG A 359 -4.88 4.17 -16.21
CA ARG A 359 -3.55 4.01 -16.81
C ARG A 359 -2.52 5.03 -16.34
N GLY A 360 -2.93 6.09 -15.62
CA GLY A 360 -2.05 7.20 -15.27
C GLY A 360 -1.51 7.92 -16.50
N GLY A 361 -0.42 8.65 -16.33
CA GLY A 361 0.33 9.31 -17.40
C GLY A 361 0.24 10.83 -17.32
N LEU A 362 0.57 11.48 -18.42
CA LEU A 362 0.51 12.94 -18.61
C LEU A 362 -0.57 13.25 -19.65
N TRP A 363 -1.71 13.76 -19.21
CA TRP A 363 -2.68 14.37 -20.11
C TRP A 363 -2.18 15.75 -20.55
N LEU A 364 -2.16 15.97 -21.85
CA LEU A 364 -1.69 17.19 -22.50
C LEU A 364 -2.70 17.61 -23.56
N ASP A 365 -3.31 18.78 -23.37
CA ASP A 365 -4.25 19.36 -24.34
C ASP A 365 -3.59 19.47 -25.73
N ALA A 366 -4.37 19.21 -26.78
CA ALA A 366 -3.92 19.32 -28.17
C ALA A 366 -3.42 20.73 -28.51
N HIS A 367 -3.87 21.75 -27.79
CA HIS A 367 -3.46 23.15 -27.95
C HIS A 367 -2.24 23.53 -27.10
N ALA A 368 -1.67 22.58 -26.36
CA ALA A 368 -0.57 22.80 -25.45
C ALA A 368 0.78 22.40 -26.06
N GLN A 369 1.82 23.16 -25.72
CA GLN A 369 3.18 22.98 -26.19
C GLN A 369 4.14 22.82 -25.01
N LEU A 370 4.81 21.67 -24.92
CA LEU A 370 5.88 21.46 -23.94
C LEU A 370 7.04 22.41 -24.24
N ARG A 371 7.64 22.96 -23.18
CA ARG A 371 8.82 23.83 -23.24
C ARG A 371 10.03 23.24 -22.55
N VAL A 372 9.82 22.24 -21.69
CA VAL A 372 10.86 21.47 -21.00
C VAL A 372 10.74 19.98 -21.31
N ASN A 373 11.77 19.21 -20.93
CA ASN A 373 11.75 17.76 -21.04
C ASN A 373 10.75 17.15 -20.03
N ALA A 374 9.91 16.20 -20.47
CA ALA A 374 8.88 15.59 -19.62
C ALA A 374 9.45 14.82 -18.39
N ASP A 375 10.60 14.15 -18.52
CA ASP A 375 11.30 13.52 -17.39
C ASP A 375 11.84 14.55 -16.39
N GLY A 376 12.03 15.80 -16.83
CA GLY A 376 12.39 16.92 -15.97
C GLY A 376 11.25 17.41 -15.09
N LEU A 377 10.02 17.30 -15.61
CA LEU A 377 8.81 17.82 -14.98
C LEU A 377 8.24 16.83 -13.93
N LEU A 378 8.23 15.54 -14.26
CA LEU A 378 7.47 14.50 -13.55
C LEU A 378 8.40 13.50 -12.83
N ARG A 379 9.02 13.93 -11.73
CA ARG A 379 10.10 13.17 -11.03
C ARG A 379 9.72 12.55 -9.69
N ARG A 380 8.56 12.89 -9.14
CA ARG A 380 8.20 12.49 -7.78
C ARG A 380 7.23 11.30 -7.82
N PRO A 381 7.47 10.25 -7.03
CA PRO A 381 6.49 9.17 -6.87
C PRO A 381 5.25 9.71 -6.16
N ARG A 382 4.11 9.04 -6.38
CA ARG A 382 2.79 9.35 -5.82
C ARG A 382 2.42 10.83 -5.92
N THR A 383 2.81 11.50 -6.99
CA THR A 383 2.55 12.94 -7.14
C THR A 383 1.53 13.21 -8.24
N VAL A 384 0.50 13.97 -7.89
CA VAL A 384 -0.44 14.57 -8.84
C VAL A 384 0.09 15.93 -9.24
N TYR A 385 0.27 16.14 -10.54
CA TYR A 385 0.70 17.41 -11.13
C TYR A 385 -0.50 18.04 -11.82
N ALA A 386 -0.93 19.20 -11.35
CA ALA A 386 -2.08 19.90 -11.90
C ALA A 386 -1.71 21.36 -12.22
N VAL A 387 -2.34 21.94 -13.23
CA VAL A 387 -2.20 23.36 -13.53
C VAL A 387 -3.20 24.16 -12.70
N ARG A 388 -2.71 25.18 -12.01
CA ARG A 388 -3.50 26.18 -11.31
C ARG A 388 -3.80 27.33 -12.29
N PRO A 389 -5.06 27.51 -12.72
CA PRO A 389 -5.46 28.56 -13.63
C PRO A 389 -5.40 29.93 -12.95
N ASP A 390 -4.95 30.94 -13.68
CA ASP A 390 -5.03 32.34 -13.26
C ASP A 390 -6.51 32.79 -13.13
N THR A 391 -6.74 33.85 -12.37
CA THR A 391 -7.99 34.61 -12.29
C THR A 391 -8.55 34.99 -13.66
N LEU A 392 -7.70 35.41 -14.60
CA LEU A 392 -8.09 35.68 -16.00
C LEU A 392 -8.59 34.42 -16.71
N SER A 393 -7.89 33.30 -16.54
CA SER A 393 -8.27 31.99 -17.07
C SER A 393 -9.64 31.56 -16.52
N ARG A 394 -9.88 31.74 -15.21
CA ARG A 394 -11.17 31.46 -14.57
C ARG A 394 -12.32 32.30 -15.13
N SER A 395 -12.07 33.57 -15.45
CA SER A 395 -13.11 34.50 -15.91
C SER A 395 -13.54 34.29 -17.37
N LYS A 396 -12.62 33.84 -18.24
CA LYS A 396 -12.87 33.70 -19.69
C LYS A 396 -13.19 32.27 -20.12
N SER A 397 -12.54 31.27 -19.54
CA SER A 397 -12.66 29.89 -20.02
C SER A 397 -13.95 29.22 -19.60
N GLY A 398 -14.60 29.69 -18.51
CA GLY A 398 -15.77 29.04 -17.96
C GLY A 398 -15.52 27.55 -17.80
N SER A 399 -14.78 27.16 -16.76
CA SER A 399 -14.71 25.75 -16.36
C SER A 399 -13.98 24.80 -17.32
N SER A 400 -12.96 25.25 -18.05
CA SER A 400 -12.14 24.31 -18.82
C SER A 400 -11.24 23.48 -17.89
N ALA A 401 -11.11 22.19 -18.19
CA ALA A 401 -10.09 21.33 -17.60
C ALA A 401 -8.67 21.93 -17.75
N PRO A 402 -7.74 21.59 -16.85
CA PRO A 402 -6.38 22.10 -16.93
C PRO A 402 -5.70 21.63 -18.23
N PRO A 403 -4.87 22.47 -18.87
CA PRO A 403 -4.15 22.11 -20.09
C PRO A 403 -3.12 20.98 -19.87
N LEU A 404 -2.80 20.69 -18.61
CA LEU A 404 -1.92 19.62 -18.19
C LEU A 404 -2.39 19.02 -16.87
N LEU A 405 -2.49 17.69 -16.84
CA LEU A 405 -2.74 16.91 -15.63
C LEU A 405 -1.91 15.63 -15.71
N ALA A 406 -1.13 15.32 -14.69
CA ALA A 406 -0.30 14.12 -14.70
C ALA A 406 -0.30 13.42 -13.35
N LEU A 407 -0.44 12.10 -13.36
CA LEU A 407 -0.41 11.31 -12.15
C LEU A 407 -0.14 9.82 -12.43
N PRO A 408 0.31 9.07 -11.42
CA PRO A 408 0.27 7.61 -11.43
C PRO A 408 -1.16 7.06 -11.56
N SER A 409 -1.29 5.82 -12.04
CA SER A 409 -2.59 5.15 -12.16
C SER A 409 -3.21 4.85 -10.79
N GLY A 410 -4.54 4.76 -10.75
CA GLY A 410 -5.30 4.29 -9.59
C GLY A 410 -5.69 5.37 -8.58
N HIS A 411 -5.37 6.64 -8.83
CA HIS A 411 -5.76 7.73 -7.96
C HIS A 411 -7.29 7.91 -7.93
N ARG A 412 -7.91 7.75 -6.76
CA ARG A 412 -9.36 7.66 -6.61
C ARG A 412 -10.10 8.92 -7.08
N LEU A 413 -9.56 10.10 -6.80
CA LEU A 413 -10.11 11.38 -7.27
C LEU A 413 -10.49 11.38 -8.76
N MET A 414 -9.65 10.80 -9.62
CA MET A 414 -9.94 10.76 -11.07
C MET A 414 -11.16 9.90 -11.38
N LEU A 415 -11.35 8.78 -10.68
CA LEU A 415 -12.56 7.97 -10.86
C LEU A 415 -13.78 8.73 -10.36
N ASP A 416 -13.70 9.34 -9.19
CA ASP A 416 -14.83 10.04 -8.58
C ASP A 416 -15.28 11.23 -9.46
N LEU A 417 -14.35 11.96 -10.07
CA LEU A 417 -14.63 13.00 -11.06
C LEU A 417 -15.32 12.45 -12.31
N ALA A 418 -14.83 11.32 -12.85
CA ALA A 418 -15.46 10.66 -14.00
C ALA A 418 -16.89 10.18 -13.67
N GLU A 419 -17.10 9.60 -12.48
CA GLU A 419 -18.40 9.15 -11.99
C GLU A 419 -19.39 10.31 -11.85
N ARG A 420 -18.95 11.48 -11.39
CA ARG A 420 -19.79 12.69 -11.32
C ARG A 420 -20.26 13.15 -12.69
N ILE A 421 -19.38 13.13 -13.69
CA ILE A 421 -19.75 13.47 -15.08
C ILE A 421 -20.82 12.49 -15.59
N VAL A 422 -20.64 11.20 -15.33
CA VAL A 422 -21.61 10.16 -15.70
C VAL A 422 -22.96 10.39 -15.03
N ALA A 423 -22.98 10.53 -13.70
CA ALA A 423 -24.20 10.73 -12.93
C ALA A 423 -24.96 12.02 -13.32
N ALA A 424 -24.24 13.11 -13.59
CA ALA A 424 -24.87 14.35 -14.02
C ALA A 424 -25.42 14.24 -15.46
N GLY A 425 -24.80 13.43 -16.33
CA GLY A 425 -25.32 13.10 -17.65
C GLY A 425 -26.65 12.31 -17.63
N GLU A 426 -26.89 11.50 -16.60
CA GLU A 426 -28.13 10.72 -16.42
C GLU A 426 -29.32 11.57 -15.97
N SER A 427 -29.07 12.68 -15.26
CA SER A 427 -30.10 13.57 -14.68
C SER A 427 -30.91 14.42 -15.69
N ARG A 428 -30.94 14.01 -16.97
CA ARG A 428 -31.16 14.79 -18.20
C ARG A 428 -32.54 15.42 -18.44
N ASP A 429 -33.33 15.72 -17.41
CA ASP A 429 -34.60 16.46 -17.56
C ASP A 429 -34.48 17.98 -17.51
N GLY A 430 -33.27 18.56 -17.43
CA GLY A 430 -33.15 20.02 -17.53
C GLY A 430 -31.74 20.59 -17.51
N GLY A 431 -31.10 20.68 -18.68
CA GLY A 431 -30.08 21.70 -18.97
C GLY A 431 -28.94 21.91 -17.97
N VAL A 432 -28.58 20.90 -17.17
CA VAL A 432 -27.50 21.02 -16.19
C VAL A 432 -26.20 21.26 -16.95
N LYS A 433 -25.64 22.47 -16.83
CA LYS A 433 -24.26 22.73 -17.21
C LYS A 433 -23.40 21.84 -16.34
N LEU A 434 -22.75 20.86 -16.97
CA LEU A 434 -21.70 20.05 -16.37
C LEU A 434 -20.52 20.99 -16.09
N ASP A 435 -20.50 21.59 -14.90
CA ASP A 435 -19.44 22.49 -14.45
C ASP A 435 -18.26 21.63 -13.97
N THR A 436 -17.46 21.13 -14.91
CA THR A 436 -16.47 20.04 -14.68
C THR A 436 -15.05 20.53 -14.40
N GLY A 437 -14.75 21.83 -14.57
CA GLY A 437 -13.41 22.41 -14.45
C GLY A 437 -13.02 22.97 -13.07
N PRO A 438 -13.80 23.85 -12.41
CA PRO A 438 -13.49 24.43 -11.11
C PRO A 438 -13.47 23.36 -10.01
N SER A 439 -14.24 22.28 -10.19
CA SER A 439 -14.36 21.21 -9.21
C SER A 439 -13.04 20.48 -8.98
N LEU A 440 -12.16 20.31 -9.97
CA LEU A 440 -10.92 19.54 -9.77
C LEU A 440 -10.01 20.20 -8.73
N LEU A 441 -9.80 21.52 -8.79
CA LEU A 441 -8.89 22.18 -7.84
C LEU A 441 -9.52 22.38 -6.47
N ASP A 442 -10.83 22.61 -6.42
CA ASP A 442 -11.55 22.66 -5.15
C ASP A 442 -11.58 21.27 -4.51
N GLU A 443 -11.74 20.20 -5.29
CA GLU A 443 -11.68 18.81 -4.80
C GLU A 443 -10.27 18.43 -4.35
N ILE A 444 -9.23 18.77 -5.12
CA ILE A 444 -7.85 18.58 -4.67
C ILE A 444 -7.60 19.37 -3.38
N ARG A 445 -8.10 20.60 -3.25
CA ARG A 445 -7.97 21.39 -2.01
C ARG A 445 -8.67 20.69 -0.84
N ASP A 446 -9.89 20.20 -1.06
CA ASP A 446 -10.69 19.54 -0.03
C ASP A 446 -10.07 18.19 0.40
N GLU A 447 -9.55 17.39 -0.55
CA GLU A 447 -8.85 16.13 -0.29
C GLU A 447 -7.49 16.35 0.39
N SER A 448 -6.75 17.36 -0.07
CA SER A 448 -5.45 17.75 0.49
C SER A 448 -5.56 18.50 1.84
N GLY A 449 -6.77 18.90 2.25
CA GLY A 449 -6.97 19.66 3.48
C GLY A 449 -6.20 20.98 3.55
N ALA A 450 -5.72 21.50 2.42
CA ALA A 450 -4.96 22.74 2.41
C ALA A 450 -5.88 23.95 2.55
N GLU A 451 -5.48 24.87 3.43
CA GLU A 451 -6.21 26.12 3.69
C GLU A 451 -6.23 27.04 2.47
N SER A 452 -5.31 26.86 1.52
CA SER A 452 -5.34 27.53 0.22
C SER A 452 -4.69 26.66 -0.85
N ALA A 453 -5.21 26.75 -2.09
CA ALA A 453 -4.57 26.20 -3.29
C ALA A 453 -3.25 26.93 -3.67
N ALA A 454 -2.70 27.76 -2.77
CA ALA A 454 -1.51 28.56 -2.98
C ALA A 454 -0.30 28.18 -2.16
N GLN A 455 -0.46 27.29 -1.18
CA GLN A 455 0.68 26.65 -0.54
C GLN A 455 1.07 25.43 -1.38
N ASP A 456 2.35 25.30 -1.75
CA ASP A 456 2.86 24.04 -2.28
C ASP A 456 2.64 22.97 -1.21
N ILE A 457 1.73 22.05 -1.50
CA ILE A 457 1.40 20.96 -0.59
C ILE A 457 2.42 19.85 -0.84
N ASP A 458 3.64 20.06 -0.34
CA ASP A 458 4.50 18.94 0.06
C ASP A 458 4.02 18.32 1.39
N ALA A 459 2.76 18.57 1.77
CA ALA A 459 2.14 17.88 2.89
C ALA A 459 1.78 16.46 2.43
N ASN A 460 2.30 15.47 3.15
CA ASN A 460 1.77 14.12 3.17
C ASN A 460 0.32 14.19 3.65
N VAL A 461 -0.64 14.40 2.75
CA VAL A 461 -2.05 14.41 3.11
C VAL A 461 -2.59 13.00 3.00
N ARG A 462 -3.19 12.56 4.11
CA ARG A 462 -4.09 11.42 4.41
C ARG A 462 -4.01 10.08 3.64
N ASP A 463 -3.45 9.97 2.45
CA ASP A 463 -3.44 8.75 1.63
C ASP A 463 -2.13 8.57 0.83
N GLU A 464 -1.00 9.07 1.34
CA GLU A 464 0.34 8.88 0.74
C GLU A 464 0.58 9.55 -0.63
N TRP A 465 -0.31 10.46 -1.07
CA TRP A 465 -0.17 11.25 -2.30
C TRP A 465 0.35 12.67 -2.02
N SER A 466 1.20 13.17 -2.92
CA SER A 466 1.66 14.56 -2.94
C SER A 466 1.00 15.31 -4.10
N TYR A 467 0.78 16.61 -3.94
CA TYR A 467 0.17 17.45 -4.96
C TYR A 467 1.12 18.58 -5.35
N ARG A 468 1.39 18.71 -6.65
CA ARG A 468 2.24 19.77 -7.19
C ARG A 468 1.47 20.61 -8.18
N PHE A 469 1.39 21.90 -7.91
CA PHE A 469 0.70 22.84 -8.78
C PHE A 469 1.68 23.58 -9.69
N LEU A 470 1.34 23.67 -10.96
CA LEU A 470 2.01 24.55 -11.91
C LEU A 470 1.20 25.84 -12.05
N ASN A 471 1.89 26.96 -12.23
CA ASN A 471 1.26 28.27 -12.26
C ASN A 471 0.94 28.67 -13.68
N GLU A 472 -0.33 28.72 -14.04
CA GLU A 472 -0.76 29.34 -15.29
C GLU A 472 -0.89 30.85 -15.10
N VAL A 473 -0.37 31.60 -16.08
CA VAL A 473 -0.59 33.03 -16.24
C VAL A 473 -1.03 33.26 -17.67
N CYS A 474 -2.16 33.93 -17.85
CA CYS A 474 -2.74 34.19 -19.16
C CYS A 474 -2.71 35.69 -19.46
N ASP A 475 -2.22 36.04 -20.65
CA ASP A 475 -2.30 37.41 -21.16
C ASP A 475 -3.31 37.45 -22.31
N ASP A 476 -4.22 38.41 -22.27
CA ASP A 476 -5.20 38.64 -23.33
C ASP A 476 -4.72 39.62 -24.41
N GLY A 477 -3.41 39.85 -24.44
CA GLY A 477 -2.72 40.74 -25.36
C GLY A 477 -2.78 42.21 -24.94
N THR A 478 -3.53 42.57 -23.89
CA THR A 478 -3.63 43.96 -23.42
C THR A 478 -2.49 44.36 -22.47
N SER A 479 -1.83 43.40 -21.81
CA SER A 479 -0.78 43.72 -20.81
C SER A 479 0.59 43.95 -21.47
N ALA A 480 1.24 45.10 -21.24
CA ALA A 480 2.55 45.40 -21.83
C ALA A 480 3.68 44.46 -21.33
N GLU A 481 3.42 43.71 -20.26
CA GLU A 481 4.42 42.98 -19.47
C GLU A 481 4.86 41.65 -20.10
N MET A 482 4.08 41.01 -20.99
CA MET A 482 4.49 39.77 -21.69
C MET A 482 5.25 40.00 -23.01
N SER A 483 5.89 41.16 -23.19
CA SER A 483 6.67 41.53 -24.37
C SER A 483 7.97 40.73 -24.60
N SER A 484 8.23 39.67 -23.82
CA SER A 484 9.41 38.80 -23.90
C SER A 484 9.47 37.89 -25.15
N GLY A 485 8.52 38.01 -26.09
CA GLY A 485 8.47 37.18 -27.30
C GLY A 485 7.88 35.79 -27.09
N GLU A 486 7.38 35.49 -25.89
CA GLU A 486 6.77 34.19 -25.59
C GLU A 486 5.32 34.06 -26.10
N CYS A 487 4.60 35.17 -26.17
CA CYS A 487 3.25 35.30 -26.72
C CYS A 487 3.23 36.43 -27.78
N PRO A 488 3.46 36.16 -29.07
CA PRO A 488 3.47 37.20 -30.09
C PRO A 488 2.07 37.78 -30.30
N ARG A 489 1.94 39.10 -30.13
CA ARG A 489 0.69 39.88 -30.19
C ARG A 489 -0.01 39.95 -31.56
N SER A 490 0.63 39.49 -32.63
CA SER A 490 0.31 39.93 -33.99
C SER A 490 -0.31 38.86 -34.88
N ASP A 491 -1.08 37.93 -34.33
CA ASP A 491 -1.81 36.96 -35.16
C ASP A 491 -3.30 37.32 -35.27
N PRO A 492 -3.73 38.00 -36.35
CA PRO A 492 -5.10 38.46 -36.53
C PRO A 492 -6.12 37.33 -36.75
N ASP A 493 -5.68 36.09 -37.02
CA ASP A 493 -6.57 34.93 -37.18
C ASP A 493 -6.85 34.21 -35.85
N ALA A 494 -6.22 34.66 -34.76
CA ALA A 494 -6.45 34.18 -33.40
C ALA A 494 -7.80 34.66 -32.87
N GLY A 495 -8.89 33.97 -33.20
CA GLY A 495 -10.22 34.25 -32.65
C GLY A 495 -10.26 34.15 -31.11
N GLY A 496 -9.90 35.23 -30.40
CA GLY A 496 -10.10 35.37 -28.95
C GLY A 496 -8.87 35.63 -28.07
N GLY A 497 -7.64 35.66 -28.61
CA GLY A 497 -6.55 36.50 -28.08
C GLY A 497 -5.96 36.23 -26.69
N ALA A 498 -6.12 35.04 -26.07
CA ALA A 498 -5.45 34.72 -24.80
C ALA A 498 -4.32 33.71 -25.00
N CYS A 499 -3.09 34.07 -24.63
CA CYS A 499 -1.94 33.16 -24.58
C CYS A 499 -1.62 32.86 -23.12
N CYS A 500 -1.50 31.59 -22.78
CA CYS A 500 -1.21 31.18 -21.42
C CYS A 500 0.15 30.50 -21.33
N ILE A 501 0.86 30.85 -20.26
CA ILE A 501 2.16 30.29 -19.92
C ILE A 501 2.00 29.58 -18.59
N VAL A 502 2.48 28.35 -18.53
CA VAL A 502 2.48 27.54 -17.32
C VAL A 502 3.92 27.37 -16.87
N SER A 503 4.20 27.79 -15.64
CA SER A 503 5.53 27.74 -15.03
C SER A 503 5.56 26.82 -13.81
N ASP A 504 6.74 26.26 -13.51
CA ASP A 504 6.99 25.58 -12.24
C ASP A 504 7.26 26.58 -11.09
N GLU A 505 7.55 26.05 -9.90
CA GLU A 505 7.82 26.85 -8.68
C GLU A 505 9.03 27.78 -8.82
N ASP A 506 10.01 27.42 -9.66
CA ASP A 506 11.19 28.24 -9.94
C ASP A 506 10.90 29.35 -10.97
N GLY A 507 9.64 29.47 -11.42
CA GLY A 507 9.22 30.41 -12.46
C GLY A 507 9.67 30.00 -13.86
N ARG A 508 10.21 28.80 -14.04
CA ARG A 508 10.61 28.30 -15.37
C ARG A 508 9.36 27.88 -16.12
N VAL A 509 9.22 28.40 -17.34
CA VAL A 509 8.12 28.03 -18.24
C VAL A 509 8.26 26.57 -18.68
N VAL A 510 7.28 25.74 -18.28
CA VAL A 510 7.25 24.31 -18.59
C VAL A 510 6.30 23.98 -19.74
N LEU A 511 5.26 24.79 -19.92
CA LEU A 511 4.22 24.60 -20.93
C LEU A 511 3.70 25.95 -21.43
N ARG A 512 3.29 26.01 -22.70
CA ARG A 512 2.43 27.07 -23.24
C ARG A 512 1.09 26.48 -23.63
N SER A 513 -0.02 27.14 -23.30
CA SER A 513 -1.39 26.73 -23.62
C SER A 513 -2.13 27.86 -24.34
N MET A 514 -3.22 27.51 -25.04
CA MET A 514 -4.06 28.46 -25.80
C MET A 514 -3.27 29.33 -26.81
N TYR A 515 -2.37 28.71 -27.57
CA TYR A 515 -1.52 29.43 -28.50
C TYR A 515 -2.16 29.54 -29.89
N ALA A 516 -2.39 30.77 -30.37
CA ALA A 516 -3.00 31.08 -31.67
C ALA A 516 -2.34 30.37 -32.88
N ASN A 517 -1.02 30.22 -32.85
CA ASN A 517 -0.24 29.63 -33.93
C ASN A 517 -0.06 28.10 -33.76
N TYR A 518 -0.79 27.48 -32.83
CA TYR A 518 -0.85 26.03 -32.67
C TYR A 518 -2.16 25.55 -33.28
N PRO A 519 -2.13 24.89 -34.44
CA PRO A 519 -3.11 25.18 -35.47
C PRO A 519 -4.42 24.43 -35.21
N PHE A 520 -5.41 25.17 -34.73
CA PHE A 520 -6.80 24.76 -34.62
C PHE A 520 -7.74 25.93 -34.81
#